data_AF-I4BAR4-F1
#
_entry.id   AF-I4BAR4-F1
#
_cell.length_a   1.000
_cell.length_b   1.000
_cell.length_c   1.000
_cell.angle_alpha   90.00
_cell.angle_beta   90.00
_cell.angle_gamma   90.00
#
_symmetry.space_group_name_H-M   'P 1'
#
loop_
_entity.id
_entity.type
_entity.pdbx_description
1 polymer ?
#
loop_
_entity_poly.entity_id
_entity_poly.type
_entity_poly.pdbx_seq_one_letter_code
_entity_poly.pdbx_strand_id
1 'polypeptide(L)'
;MLRAVFLVLGVAFGYVLIRAGVSSYDVIRDMFLLKSFHMYGVLGVAVPVSFICVQLWKKWGGRPLLGGETDWSIEKVSKSHVIGGLLSGAGWALTGACPGPALAILGYGAMSGLFIVAGIFLGTYIYARFDD
;
A
#
# COMPACT_ATOMS: atom_id res chain seq x y z
N MET A 1 -8.37 -21.17 11.11
CA MET A 1 -8.35 -21.14 9.63
C MET A 1 -8.05 -19.75 9.07
N LEU A 2 -8.81 -18.71 9.44
CA LEU A 2 -8.67 -17.35 8.92
C LEU A 2 -7.25 -16.73 9.05
N ARG A 3 -6.58 -16.93 10.20
CA ARG A 3 -5.19 -16.46 10.42
C ARG A 3 -4.18 -17.06 9.45
N ALA A 4 -4.33 -18.35 9.11
CA ALA A 4 -3.46 -19.02 8.16
C ALA A 4 -3.68 -18.50 6.73
N VAL A 5 -4.94 -18.18 6.37
CA VAL A 5 -5.27 -17.57 5.08
C VAL A 5 -4.60 -16.20 4.95
N PHE A 6 -4.66 -15.35 6.00
CA PHE A 6 -3.96 -14.06 5.97
C PHE A 6 -2.45 -14.19 5.90
N LEU A 7 -1.88 -15.18 6.60
CA LEU A 7 -0.44 -15.45 6.53
C LEU A 7 -0.03 -15.82 5.09
N VAL A 8 -0.76 -16.73 4.46
CA VAL A 8 -0.48 -17.17 3.08
C VAL A 8 -0.64 -16.01 2.09
N LEU A 9 -1.72 -15.23 2.21
CA LEU A 9 -1.93 -14.06 1.35
C LEU A 9 -0.83 -12.99 1.56
N GLY A 10 -0.42 -12.74 2.80
CA GLY A 10 0.65 -11.81 3.12
C GLY A 10 2.01 -12.25 2.56
N VAL A 11 2.35 -13.53 2.71
CA VAL A 11 3.58 -14.10 2.13
C VAL A 11 3.55 -14.05 0.60
N ALA A 12 2.42 -14.41 -0.02
CA ALA A 12 2.26 -14.33 -1.48
C ALA A 12 2.39 -12.88 -1.98
N PHE A 13 1.78 -11.92 -1.28
CA PHE A 13 1.88 -10.50 -1.61
C PHE A 13 3.33 -9.99 -1.48
N GLY A 14 4.02 -10.31 -0.39
CA GLY A 14 5.43 -9.96 -0.21
C GLY A 14 6.34 -10.57 -1.28
N TYR A 15 6.11 -11.84 -1.62
CA TYR A 15 6.86 -12.53 -2.68
C TYR A 15 6.69 -11.85 -4.04
N VAL A 16 5.45 -11.48 -4.40
CA VAL A 16 5.17 -10.74 -5.65
C VAL A 16 5.83 -9.37 -5.65
N LEU A 17 5.79 -8.63 -4.55
CA LEU A 17 6.44 -7.31 -4.44
C LEU A 17 7.95 -7.37 -4.63
N ILE A 18 8.62 -8.36 -4.01
CA ILE A 18 10.06 -8.57 -4.17
C ILE A 18 10.38 -8.94 -5.62
N ARG A 19 9.60 -9.85 -6.23
CA ARG A 19 9.80 -10.28 -7.62
C ARG A 19 9.52 -9.17 -8.64
N ALA A 20 8.60 -8.27 -8.34
CA ALA A 20 8.29 -7.10 -9.17
C ALA A 20 9.36 -5.99 -9.05
N GLY A 21 10.34 -6.12 -8.15
CA GLY A 21 11.43 -5.15 -7.99
C GLY A 21 11.01 -3.84 -7.31
N VAL A 22 9.77 -3.76 -6.79
CA VAL A 22 9.23 -2.57 -6.11
C VAL A 22 9.91 -2.32 -4.76
N SER A 23 10.68 -3.29 -4.26
CA SER A 23 11.51 -3.17 -3.06
C SER A 23 12.82 -2.40 -3.28
N SER A 24 13.18 -2.09 -4.52
CA SER A 24 14.43 -1.40 -4.84
C SER A 24 14.20 0.10 -5.05
N TYR A 25 14.97 0.92 -4.33
CA TYR A 25 14.91 2.39 -4.42
C TYR A 25 15.09 2.90 -5.85
N ASP A 26 15.96 2.25 -6.64
CA ASP A 26 16.27 2.68 -8.00
C ASP A 26 15.09 2.52 -8.97
N VAL A 27 14.24 1.51 -8.78
CA VAL A 27 13.03 1.30 -9.61
C VAL A 27 12.01 2.43 -9.38
N ILE A 28 11.90 2.87 -8.12
CA ILE A 28 11.04 3.96 -7.72
C ILE A 28 11.61 5.30 -8.19
N ARG A 29 12.92 5.50 -8.06
CA ARG A 29 13.61 6.70 -8.55
C ARG A 29 13.49 6.83 -10.07
N ASP A 30 13.66 5.72 -10.80
CA ASP A 30 13.56 5.68 -12.27
C ASP A 30 12.13 5.90 -12.78
N MET A 31 11.13 5.57 -11.96
CA MET A 31 9.75 5.96 -12.21
C MET A 31 9.62 7.49 -12.15
N PHE A 32 10.09 8.14 -11.08
CA PHE A 32 10.01 9.60 -10.92
C PHE A 32 10.87 10.37 -11.93
N LEU A 33 11.97 9.77 -12.39
CA LEU A 33 12.84 10.31 -13.44
C LEU A 33 12.36 9.99 -14.86
N LEU A 34 11.20 9.33 -15.02
CA LEU A 34 10.61 8.93 -16.31
C LEU A 34 11.54 8.07 -17.19
N LYS A 35 12.50 7.37 -16.58
CA LYS A 35 13.45 6.50 -17.29
C LYS A 35 12.90 5.10 -17.52
N SER A 36 11.98 4.65 -16.67
CA SER A 36 11.38 3.31 -16.76
C SER A 36 9.86 3.37 -16.67
N PHE A 37 9.19 2.88 -17.73
CA PHE A 37 7.74 2.75 -17.79
C PHE A 37 7.19 1.51 -17.05
N HIS A 38 8.07 0.69 -16.47
CA HIS A 38 7.67 -0.59 -15.88
C HIS A 38 6.66 -0.38 -14.73
N MET A 39 6.95 0.50 -13.77
CA MET A 39 6.06 0.77 -12.64
C MET A 39 4.78 1.52 -13.03
N TYR A 40 4.85 2.40 -14.04
CA TYR A 40 3.65 3.04 -14.59
C TYR A 40 2.72 2.02 -15.23
N GLY A 41 3.25 1.01 -15.93
CA GLY A 41 2.46 -0.10 -16.47
C GLY A 41 1.82 -0.95 -15.37
N VAL A 42 2.57 -1.28 -14.31
CA VAL A 42 2.05 -2.05 -13.17
C VAL A 42 0.90 -1.30 -12.48
N LEU A 43 1.09 -0.02 -12.15
CA LEU A 43 0.03 0.80 -11.54
C LEU A 43 -1.15 0.99 -12.50
N GLY A 44 -0.88 1.24 -13.78
CA GLY A 44 -1.87 1.43 -14.83
C GLY A 44 -2.77 0.23 -15.07
N VAL A 45 -2.29 -0.99 -14.80
CA VAL A 45 -3.12 -2.22 -14.86
C VAL A 45 -3.74 -2.52 -13.50
N ALA A 46 -3.01 -2.34 -12.40
CA ALA A 46 -3.50 -2.66 -11.07
C ALA A 46 -4.74 -1.86 -10.68
N VAL A 47 -4.79 -0.56 -11.02
CA VAL A 47 -5.93 0.33 -10.72
C VAL A 47 -7.23 -0.13 -11.41
N PRO A 48 -7.30 -0.28 -12.74
CA PRO A 48 -8.52 -0.71 -13.41
C PRO A 48 -8.92 -2.14 -13.04
N VAL A 49 -7.95 -3.05 -12.85
CA VAL A 49 -8.25 -4.41 -12.39
C VAL A 49 -8.91 -4.38 -11.00
N SER A 50 -8.34 -3.61 -10.06
CA SER A 50 -8.90 -3.46 -8.72
C SER A 50 -10.31 -2.85 -8.77
N PHE A 51 -10.51 -1.83 -9.62
CA PHE A 51 -11.82 -1.22 -9.83
C PHE A 51 -12.84 -2.24 -10.34
N ILE A 52 -12.53 -2.99 -11.39
CA ILE A 52 -13.42 -4.01 -11.97
C ILE A 52 -13.73 -5.09 -10.94
N CYS A 53 -12.73 -5.60 -10.21
CA CYS A 53 -12.93 -6.60 -9.17
C CYS A 53 -13.89 -6.11 -8.07
N VAL A 54 -13.75 -4.87 -7.60
CA VAL A 54 -14.63 -4.27 -6.60
C VAL A 54 -16.05 -4.09 -7.16
N GLN A 55 -16.20 -3.66 -8.41
CA GLN A 55 -17.52 -3.50 -9.04
C GLN A 55 -18.23 -4.85 -9.22
N LEU A 56 -17.51 -5.90 -9.64
CA LEU A 56 -18.05 -7.25 -9.73
C LEU A 56 -18.46 -7.80 -8.37
N TRP A 57 -17.65 -7.55 -7.33
CA TRP A 57 -17.98 -7.91 -5.96
C TRP A 57 -19.29 -7.25 -5.52
N LYS A 58 -19.43 -5.93 -5.71
CA LYS A 58 -20.67 -5.19 -5.43
C LYS A 58 -21.88 -5.79 -6.15
N LYS A 59 -21.72 -6.15 -7.44
CA LYS A 59 -22.80 -6.71 -8.26
C LYS A 59 -23.25 -8.12 -7.82
N TRP A 60 -22.32 -8.95 -7.36
CA TRP A 60 -22.60 -10.34 -6.98
C TRP A 60 -22.85 -10.56 -5.48
N GLY A 61 -22.86 -9.49 -4.68
CA GLY A 61 -23.19 -9.58 -3.25
C GLY A 61 -22.18 -10.43 -2.46
N GLY A 62 -20.90 -10.40 -2.85
CA GLY A 62 -19.86 -11.15 -2.15
C GLY A 62 -19.80 -10.74 -0.66
N ARG A 63 -19.66 -11.71 0.23
CA ARG A 63 -19.58 -11.47 1.68
C ARG A 63 -18.11 -11.44 2.14
N PRO A 64 -17.74 -10.56 3.08
CA PRO A 64 -16.40 -10.53 3.61
C PRO A 64 -16.07 -11.83 4.36
N LEU A 65 -14.85 -12.32 4.18
CA LEU A 65 -14.34 -13.53 4.83
C LEU A 65 -14.32 -13.44 6.37
N LEU A 66 -14.24 -12.23 6.93
CA LEU A 66 -14.26 -11.99 8.38
C LEU A 66 -15.68 -11.89 8.96
N GLY A 67 -16.73 -11.99 8.14
CA GLY A 67 -18.09 -11.65 8.55
C GLY A 67 -18.33 -10.13 8.62
N GLY A 68 -19.60 -9.73 8.64
CA GLY A 68 -20.03 -8.33 8.61
C GLY A 68 -20.68 -7.92 7.28
N GLU A 69 -21.31 -6.75 7.28
CA GLU A 69 -21.79 -6.09 6.07
C GLU A 69 -20.65 -5.27 5.47
N THR A 70 -20.46 -5.36 4.15
CA THR A 70 -19.50 -4.49 3.47
C THR A 70 -20.15 -3.11 3.31
N ASP A 71 -19.77 -2.16 4.16
CA ASP A 71 -20.10 -0.76 3.92
C ASP A 71 -19.27 -0.26 2.72
N TRP A 72 -19.98 0.27 1.72
CA TRP A 72 -19.39 0.83 0.51
C TRP A 72 -19.46 2.35 0.50
N SER A 73 -19.65 2.96 1.67
CA SER A 73 -19.66 4.42 1.85
C SER A 73 -18.36 5.03 1.29
N ILE A 74 -18.55 6.05 0.45
CA ILE A 74 -17.45 6.84 -0.07
C ILE A 74 -17.32 8.04 0.87
N GLU A 75 -16.19 8.10 1.57
CA GLU A 75 -15.91 9.20 2.47
C GLU A 75 -15.72 10.50 1.67
N LYS A 76 -16.27 11.61 2.18
CA LYS A 76 -16.12 12.91 1.52
C LYS A 76 -14.68 13.38 1.68
N VAL A 77 -14.09 13.84 0.58
CA VAL A 77 -12.75 14.43 0.59
C VAL A 77 -12.73 15.61 1.55
N SER A 78 -11.98 15.47 2.64
CA SER A 78 -11.78 16.52 3.65
C SER A 78 -10.39 17.14 3.52
N LYS A 79 -10.14 18.27 4.19
CA LYS A 79 -8.82 18.91 4.21
C LYS A 79 -7.73 17.97 4.75
N SER A 80 -8.07 17.14 5.74
CA SER A 80 -7.14 16.16 6.33
C SER A 80 -6.67 15.11 5.29
N HIS A 81 -7.55 14.70 4.37
CA HIS A 81 -7.18 13.77 3.29
C HIS A 81 -6.16 14.38 2.33
N VAL A 82 -6.31 15.66 1.99
CA VAL A 82 -5.38 16.37 1.09
C VAL A 82 -4.03 16.56 1.77
N ILE A 83 -4.02 17.03 3.02
CA ILE A 83 -2.79 17.27 3.78
C ILE A 83 -2.06 15.94 4.04
N GLY A 84 -2.78 14.92 4.52
CA GLY A 84 -2.22 13.59 4.78
C GLY A 84 -1.70 12.91 3.51
N GLY A 85 -2.41 13.07 2.38
CA GLY A 85 -1.98 12.59 1.07
C GLY A 85 -0.68 13.26 0.59
N LEU A 86 -0.56 14.58 0.77
CA LEU A 86 0.66 15.32 0.43
C LEU A 86 1.85 14.89 1.31
N LEU A 87 1.65 14.77 2.63
CA LEU A 87 2.70 14.33 3.56
C LEU A 87 3.16 12.90 3.26
N SER A 88 2.20 11.99 3.02
CA SER A 88 2.50 10.60 2.68
C SER A 88 3.19 10.48 1.32
N GLY A 89 2.77 11.27 0.33
CA GLY A 89 3.41 11.34 -0.99
C GLY A 89 4.82 11.91 -0.93
N ALA A 90 5.05 12.94 -0.13
CA ALA A 90 6.40 13.48 0.11
C ALA A 90 7.30 12.45 0.79
N GLY A 91 6.79 11.76 1.82
CA GLY A 91 7.51 10.67 2.49
C GLY A 91 7.86 9.53 1.55
N TRP A 92 6.93 9.13 0.68
CA TRP A 92 7.18 8.16 -0.38
C TRP A 92 8.30 8.62 -1.31
N ALA A 93 8.31 9.89 -1.74
CA ALA A 93 9.29 10.42 -2.68
C ALA A 93 10.70 10.48 -2.07
N LEU A 94 10.79 10.75 -0.78
CA LEU A 94 12.05 10.79 -0.04
C LEU A 94 12.61 9.39 0.22
N THR A 95 11.78 8.48 0.71
CA THR A 95 12.21 7.14 1.13
C THR A 95 12.27 6.14 -0.02
N GLY A 96 11.59 6.44 -1.12
CA GLY A 96 11.42 5.53 -2.25
C GLY A 96 10.74 4.23 -1.84
N ALA A 97 9.83 4.27 -0.85
CA ALA A 97 9.07 3.13 -0.39
C ALA A 97 7.67 3.56 0.06
N CYS A 98 6.68 2.70 -0.19
CA CYS A 98 5.33 2.84 0.36
C CYS A 98 5.12 1.80 1.49
N PRO A 99 4.01 1.81 2.23
CA PRO A 99 3.82 0.88 3.34
C PRO A 99 3.94 -0.61 2.93
N GLY A 100 3.53 -0.96 1.70
CA GLY A 100 3.68 -2.32 1.16
C GLY A 100 5.16 -2.73 0.95
N PRO A 101 5.92 -2.05 0.08
CA PRO A 101 7.34 -2.28 -0.10
C PRO A 101 8.16 -2.10 1.16
N ALA A 102 7.82 -1.17 2.07
CA ALA A 102 8.54 -1.00 3.33
C ALA A 102 8.53 -2.28 4.18
N LEU A 103 7.38 -2.96 4.27
CA LEU A 103 7.26 -4.26 4.93
C LEU A 103 8.01 -5.37 4.17
N ALA A 104 7.99 -5.35 2.83
CA ALA A 104 8.73 -6.30 2.02
C ALA A 104 10.26 -6.13 2.12
N ILE A 105 10.76 -4.88 2.16
CA ILE A 105 12.17 -4.51 2.35
C ILE A 105 12.65 -4.97 3.74
N LEU A 106 11.83 -4.76 4.78
CA LEU A 106 12.11 -5.27 6.11
C LEU A 106 12.16 -6.81 6.12
N GLY A 107 11.22 -7.46 5.44
CA GLY A 107 11.20 -8.93 5.29
C GLY A 107 12.38 -9.50 4.50
N TYR A 108 12.96 -8.71 3.59
CA TYR A 108 14.19 -9.05 2.87
C TYR A 108 15.47 -8.87 3.72
N GLY A 109 15.36 -8.30 4.92
CA GLY A 109 16.48 -8.09 5.84
C GLY A 109 17.25 -6.78 5.63
N ALA A 110 16.71 -5.83 4.85
CA ALA A 110 17.34 -4.54 4.67
C ALA A 110 17.05 -3.60 5.85
N MET A 111 18.11 -3.05 6.44
CA MET A 111 18.02 -2.18 7.62
C MET A 111 17.24 -0.88 7.36
N SER A 112 17.22 -0.40 6.12
CA SER A 112 16.41 0.75 5.69
C SER A 112 14.90 0.53 5.92
N GLY A 113 14.42 -0.71 5.73
CA GLY A 113 13.02 -1.06 5.98
C GLY A 113 12.61 -0.82 7.43
N LEU A 114 13.51 -1.07 8.39
CA LEU A 114 13.24 -0.86 9.81
C LEU A 114 12.98 0.62 10.13
N PHE A 115 13.81 1.52 9.61
CA PHE A 115 13.66 2.95 9.83
C PHE A 115 12.37 3.51 9.19
N ILE A 116 12.04 3.04 7.98
CA ILE A 116 10.83 3.46 7.27
C ILE A 116 9.59 2.97 8.04
N VAL A 117 9.56 1.69 8.42
CA VAL A 117 8.44 1.11 9.18
C VAL A 117 8.29 1.79 10.53
N ALA A 118 9.38 2.03 11.27
CA ALA A 118 9.35 2.76 12.53
C ALA A 118 8.81 4.19 12.35
N GLY A 119 9.22 4.88 11.28
CA GLY A 119 8.70 6.20 10.93
C GLY A 119 7.20 6.21 10.62
N ILE A 120 6.70 5.20 9.89
CA ILE A 120 5.27 5.02 9.62
C ILE A 120 4.50 4.86 10.93
N PHE A 121 4.94 3.94 11.81
CA PHE A 121 4.27 3.71 13.11
C PHE A 121 4.32 4.93 14.03
N LEU A 122 5.45 5.64 14.07
CA LEU A 122 5.58 6.83 14.89
C LEU A 122 4.69 7.96 14.36
N GLY A 123 4.66 8.16 13.04
CA GLY A 123 3.81 9.16 12.39
C GLY A 123 2.32 8.89 12.60
N THR A 124 1.87 7.64 12.45
CA THR A 124 0.47 7.28 12.69
C THR A 124 0.10 7.38 14.17
N TYR A 125 0.99 7.01 15.09
CA TYR A 125 0.77 7.16 16.53
C TYR A 125 0.63 8.62 16.94
N ILE A 126 1.52 9.49 16.44
CA ILE A 126 1.46 10.94 16.69
C ILE A 126 0.14 11.49 16.13
N TYR A 127 -0.19 11.19 14.88
CA TYR A 127 -1.43 11.67 14.26
C TYR A 127 -2.66 11.22 15.07
N ALA A 128 -2.77 9.94 15.41
CA ALA A 128 -3.87 9.41 16.20
C ALA A 128 -4.02 10.14 17.55
N ARG A 129 -2.91 10.44 18.22
CA ARG A 129 -2.93 11.14 19.51
C ARG A 129 -3.39 12.59 19.44
N PHE A 130 -3.24 13.25 18.28
CA PHE A 130 -3.64 14.64 18.06
C PHE A 130 -5.03 14.78 17.40
N ASP A 131 -5.54 13.72 16.78
CA ASP A 131 -6.87 13.65 16.17
C ASP A 131 -7.95 13.14 17.16
N ASP A 132 -7.54 12.71 18.37
CA ASP A 132 -8.38 12.50 19.57
C ASP A 132 -8.69 13.83 20.29
#